data_AF-A0A847ARD7-F1
#
_entry.id   AF-A0A847ARD7-F1
#
_cell.length_a   1.000
_cell.length_b   1.000
_cell.length_c   1.000
_cell.angle_alpha   90.00
_cell.angle_beta   90.00
_cell.angle_gamma   90.00
#
_symmetry.space_group_name_H-M   'P 1'
#
loop_
_entity.id
_entity.type
_entity.pdbx_description
1 polymer ?
#
loop_
_entity_poly.entity_id
_entity_poly.type
_entity_poly.pdbx_seq_one_letter_code
_entity_poly.pdbx_strand_id
1 'polypeptide(L)' 'MALFGGFTKNKKSNLDEGLSKTRESLFKKLGRAVAGKSKVDDSVLDNLEEVLISSDVGVDTTLKIIERIERRVAR' A
#
# COMPACT_ATOMS: atom_id res chain seq x y z
N MET A 1 20.11 -10.78 -17.79
CA MET A 1 19.91 -9.33 -18.04
C MET A 1 19.75 -8.61 -16.71
N ALA A 2 20.86 -8.05 -16.22
CA ALA A 2 20.95 -7.39 -14.93
C ALA A 2 20.47 -5.93 -15.03
N LEU A 3 19.18 -5.69 -14.77
CA LEU A 3 18.57 -4.34 -14.75
C LEU A 3 18.34 -3.77 -13.35
N PHE A 4 18.94 -4.36 -12.30
CA PHE A 4 18.84 -3.89 -10.91
C PHE A 4 20.21 -3.62 -10.27
N GLY A 5 21.16 -3.11 -11.05
CA GLY A 5 22.46 -2.68 -10.56
C GLY A 5 22.37 -1.45 -9.64
N GLY A 6 22.29 -1.70 -8.32
CA GLY A 6 22.92 -0.85 -7.32
C GLY A 6 22.15 0.37 -6.83
N PHE A 7 21.11 0.13 -6.03
CA PHE A 7 20.62 1.17 -5.11
C PHE A 7 21.65 1.36 -3.99
N THR A 8 22.46 2.40 -4.06
CA THR A 8 23.51 2.67 -3.04
C THR A 8 22.86 3.01 -1.69
N LYS A 9 23.50 2.63 -0.58
CA LYS A 9 22.97 2.83 0.78
C LYS A 9 22.53 4.27 1.06
N ASN A 10 23.26 5.25 0.53
CA ASN A 10 22.93 6.68 0.68
C ASN A 10 21.69 7.08 -0.15
N LYS A 11 21.54 6.58 -1.38
CA LYS A 11 20.33 6.83 -2.19
C LYS A 11 19.08 6.22 -1.54
N LYS A 12 19.23 5.08 -0.86
CA LYS A 12 18.17 4.47 -0.05
C LYS A 12 17.74 5.34 1.11
N SER A 13 18.70 5.77 1.92
CA SER A 13 18.44 6.62 3.07
C SER A 13 17.68 7.89 2.67
N ASN A 14 18.12 8.55 1.60
CA ASN A 14 17.49 9.79 1.13
C ASN A 14 16.07 9.57 0.60
N LEU A 15 15.82 8.46 -0.10
CA LEU A 15 14.47 8.12 -0.58
C LEU A 15 13.53 7.77 0.59
N ASP A 16 14.01 6.97 1.54
CA ASP A 16 13.25 6.59 2.73
C ASP A 16 12.88 7.82 3.58
N GLU A 17 13.81 8.76 3.72
CA GLU A 17 13.58 10.05 4.39
C GLU A 17 12.58 10.92 3.62
N GLY A 18 12.73 11.05 2.30
CA GLY A 18 11.83 11.84 1.45
C GLY A 18 10.39 11.31 1.45
N LEU A 19 10.20 9.99 1.57
CA LEU A 19 8.88 9.34 1.61
C LEU A 19 8.34 9.13 3.02
N SER A 20 9.08 9.50 4.07
CA SER A 20 8.73 9.22 5.47
C SER A 20 7.31 9.68 5.85
N LYS A 21 6.94 10.91 5.48
CA LYS A 21 5.61 11.49 5.77
C LYS A 21 4.49 10.73 5.06
N THR A 22 4.65 10.44 3.78
CA THR A 22 3.68 9.67 2.98
C THR A 22 3.50 8.28 3.56
N ARG A 23 4.62 7.64 3.91
CA ARG A 23 4.64 6.33 4.56
C ARG A 23 3.86 6.37 5.88
N GLU A 24 4.20 7.28 6.78
CA GLU A 24 3.54 7.40 8.09
C GLU A 24 2.02 7.64 7.94
N SER A 25 1.62 8.56 7.07
CA SER A 25 0.22 8.86 6.78
C SER A 25 -0.53 7.64 6.25
N LEU A 26 0.04 6.94 5.26
CA LEU A 26 -0.52 5.72 4.70
C LEU A 26 -0.66 4.62 5.76
N PHE A 27 0.39 4.33 6.52
CA PHE A 27 0.34 3.30 7.57
C PHE A 27 -0.72 3.61 8.64
N LYS A 28 -0.90 4.89 8.99
CA LYS A 28 -1.94 5.32 9.93
C LYS A 28 -3.35 5.08 9.39
N LYS A 29 -3.60 5.41 8.11
CA LYS A 29 -4.90 5.17 7.47
C LYS A 29 -5.18 3.67 7.33
N LEU A 30 -4.20 2.90 6.88
CA LEU A 30 -4.29 1.44 6.76
C LEU A 30 -4.56 0.77 8.11
N GLY A 31 -3.84 1.19 9.16
CA GLY A 31 -4.04 0.66 10.51
C GLY A 31 -5.46 0.87 11.02
N ARG A 32 -6.11 1.99 10.67
CA ARG A 32 -7.52 2.24 11.00
C ARG A 32 -8.48 1.37 10.19
N ALA A 33 -8.21 1.20 8.89
CA ALA A 33 -9.05 0.39 8.00
C ALA A 33 -9.14 -1.08 8.43
N VAL A 34 -8.10 -1.61 9.09
CA VAL A 34 -8.04 -3.02 9.54
C VAL A 34 -8.23 -3.19 11.06
N ALA A 35 -8.43 -2.10 11.80
CA ALA A 35 -8.52 -2.16 13.26
C ALA A 35 -9.71 -3.02 13.71
N GLY A 36 -9.45 -4.00 14.58
CA GLY A 36 -10.48 -4.90 15.12
C GLY A 36 -10.96 -5.98 14.15
N LYS A 37 -10.36 -6.09 12.95
CA LYS A 37 -10.67 -7.14 11.96
C LYS A 37 -9.65 -8.26 12.05
N SER A 38 -10.12 -9.49 12.20
CA SER A 38 -9.24 -10.69 12.30
C SER A 38 -9.02 -11.41 10.97
N LYS A 39 -9.81 -11.07 9.95
CA LYS A 39 -9.74 -11.61 8.59
C LYS A 39 -9.83 -10.48 7.58
N VAL A 40 -9.28 -10.71 6.39
CA VAL A 40 -9.49 -9.84 5.23
C VAL A 40 -10.80 -10.29 4.58
N ASP A 41 -11.87 -9.55 4.86
CA ASP A 41 -13.19 -9.72 4.26
C ASP A 41 -13.48 -8.55 3.31
N ASP A 42 -14.62 -8.60 2.62
CA ASP A 42 -15.04 -7.58 1.65
C ASP A 42 -15.04 -6.17 2.28
N SER A 43 -15.47 -6.06 3.54
CA SER A 43 -15.48 -4.77 4.26
C SER A 43 -14.08 -4.20 4.48
N VAL A 44 -13.07 -5.06 4.67
CA VAL A 44 -11.67 -4.63 4.78
C VAL A 44 -11.14 -4.15 3.43
N LEU A 45 -11.53 -4.81 2.34
CA LEU A 45 -11.11 -4.47 0.99
C LEU A 45 -11.72 -3.14 0.53
N ASP A 46 -12.99 -2.90 0.83
CA ASP A 46 -13.66 -1.62 0.56
C ASP A 46 -12.98 -0.45 1.30
N ASN A 47 -12.69 -0.62 2.60
CA ASN A 47 -11.98 0.40 3.36
C ASN A 47 -10.55 0.63 2.84
N LEU A 48 -9.89 -0.44 2.38
CA LEU A 48 -8.57 -0.34 1.78
C LEU A 48 -8.60 0.43 0.45
N GLU A 49 -9.61 0.20 -0.37
CA GLU A 49 -9.85 0.94 -1.61
C GLU A 49 -9.99 2.44 -1.33
N GLU A 50 -10.84 2.83 -0.39
CA GLU A 50 -11.02 4.23 0.01
C GLU A 50 -9.70 4.86 0.47
N VAL A 51 -8.93 4.14 1.31
CA VAL A 51 -7.62 4.62 1.79
C VAL A 51 -6.66 4.86 0.63
N LEU A 52 -6.58 3.95 -0.34
CA LEU A 52 -5.68 4.07 -1.48
C LEU A 52 -6.10 5.22 -2.41
N ILE A 53 -7.39 5.38 -2.70
CA ILE A 53 -7.92 6.51 -3.49
C ILE A 53 -7.61 7.83 -2.78
N SER A 54 -7.85 7.94 -1.48
CA SER A 54 -7.58 9.15 -0.68
C SER A 54 -6.10 9.50 -0.51
N SER A 55 -5.20 8.66 -1.03
CA SER A 55 -3.76 8.80 -0.94
C SER A 55 -3.10 8.97 -2.31
N ASP A 56 -3.86 9.50 -3.27
CA ASP A 56 -3.38 9.90 -4.61
C ASP A 56 -2.85 8.74 -5.47
N VAL A 57 -3.32 7.50 -5.21
CA VAL A 57 -2.98 6.32 -6.03
C VAL A 57 -3.76 6.30 -7.35
N GLY A 58 -4.97 6.86 -7.35
CA GLY A 58 -5.89 6.88 -8.49
C GLY A 58 -6.72 5.61 -8.63
N VAL A 59 -7.91 5.74 -9.23
CA VAL A 59 -8.94 4.69 -9.30
C VAL A 59 -8.44 3.43 -10.01
N ASP A 60 -7.92 3.56 -11.23
CA ASP A 60 -7.50 2.41 -12.04
C ASP A 60 -6.38 1.58 -11.37
N THR A 61 -5.46 2.27 -10.69
CA THR A 61 -4.35 1.62 -9.99
C THR A 61 -4.85 0.95 -8.71
N THR A 62 -5.74 1.61 -7.97
CA THR A 62 -6.35 1.03 -6.77
C THR A 62 -7.11 -0.24 -7.09
N LEU A 63 -7.97 -0.24 -8.12
CA LEU A 63 -8.72 -1.44 -8.54
C LEU A 63 -7.78 -2.62 -8.81
N LYS A 64 -6.70 -2.40 -9.57
CA LYS A 64 -5.68 -3.42 -9.84
C LYS A 64 -4.99 -3.94 -8.57
N ILE A 65 -4.79 -3.09 -7.56
CA ILE A 65 -4.20 -3.47 -6.28
C ILE A 65 -5.20 -4.35 -5.51
N ILE A 66 -6.46 -3.93 -5.38
CA ILE A 66 -7.50 -4.64 -4.65
C ILE A 66 -7.74 -6.02 -5.26
N GLU A 67 -7.92 -6.13 -6.58
CA GLU A 67 -8.07 -7.42 -7.25
C GLU A 67 -6.90 -8.39 -7.00
N ARG A 68 -5.67 -7.86 -6.91
CA ARG A 68 -4.49 -8.69 -6.60
C ARG A 68 -4.50 -9.18 -5.17
N ILE A 69 -5.05 -8.40 -4.24
CA ILE A 69 -5.20 -8.78 -2.83
C ILE A 69 -6.30 -9.82 -2.70
N GLU A 70 -7.47 -9.61 -3.32
CA GLU A 70 -8.57 -10.58 -3.36
C GLU A 70 -8.11 -11.95 -3.86
N ARG A 71 -7.45 -11.98 -5.03
CA ARG A 71 -6.89 -13.23 -5.59
C ARG A 71 -5.85 -13.88 -4.68
N ARG A 72 -5.19 -13.12 -3.81
CA ARG A 72 -4.22 -13.65 -2.84
C ARG A 72 -4.91 -14.20 -1.60
N VAL A 73 -6.00 -13.59 -1.16
CA VAL A 73 -6.81 -14.04 -0.01
C VAL A 73 -7.64 -15.27 -0.35
N ALA A 74 -8.10 -15.39 -1.60
CA ALA A 74 -8.85 -16.56 -2.07
C ALA A 74 -7.98 -17.83 -2.27
N ARG A 75 -6.67 -17.74 -2.09
CA ARG A 75 -5.73 -18.89 -2.09
C ARG A 75 -5.56 -19.44 -0.69
#